data_AF-A0A673I599-F1
#
_entry.id   AF-A0A673I599-F1
#
_cell.length_a   1.000
_cell.length_b   1.000
_cell.length_c   1.000
_cell.angle_alpha   90.00
_cell.angle_beta   90.00
_cell.angle_gamma   90.00
#
_symmetry.space_group_name_H-M   'P 1'
#
loop_
_entity.id
_entity.type
_entity.pdbx_description
1 polymer ?
#
loop_
_entity_poly.entity_id
_entity_poly.type
_entity_poly.pdbx_seq_one_letter_code
_entity_poly.pdbx_strand_id
1 'polypeptide(L)'
;GSSTYPAQIVDQLINYEPEGSKAILSGQQSSAQCHVSVQTTLVEPFQPTLGAQYFVLGKIEKTDGLSGVILHADALRSVDGVDLTLMQKAIMEQRCFFKERMPEICASSAL
;
A
#
# COMPACT_ATOMS: atom_id res chain seq x y z
N GLY A 1 15.19 -7.91 -14.37
CA GLY A 1 14.39 -9.08 -13.94
C GLY A 1 13.56 -8.60 -12.80
N SER A 2 12.24 -8.53 -12.96
CA SER A 2 11.37 -7.75 -12.08
C SER A 2 11.45 -8.22 -10.63
N SER A 3 12.04 -7.41 -9.75
CA SER A 3 11.99 -7.68 -8.32
C SER A 3 10.61 -7.33 -7.78
N THR A 4 10.01 -8.27 -7.06
CA THR A 4 8.70 -8.09 -6.44
C THR A 4 8.84 -8.10 -4.92
N TYR A 5 8.25 -7.12 -4.25
CA TYR A 5 8.37 -6.96 -2.79
C TYR A 5 6.99 -6.92 -2.12
N PRO A 6 6.79 -7.60 -0.98
CA PRO A 6 5.55 -7.47 -0.23
C PRO A 6 5.40 -6.04 0.30
N ALA A 7 4.20 -5.48 0.19
CA ALA A 7 3.91 -4.12 0.62
C ALA A 7 2.54 -4.05 1.31
N GLN A 8 2.47 -3.17 2.31
CA GLN A 8 1.23 -2.78 2.98
C GLN A 8 1.19 -1.26 3.11
N ILE A 9 0.08 -0.65 2.74
CA ILE A 9 -0.13 0.81 2.82
C ILE A 9 -1.53 1.13 3.34
N VAL A 10 -1.68 2.32 3.91
CA VAL A 10 -2.97 2.88 4.33
C VAL A 10 -3.04 4.33 3.88
N ASP A 11 -3.83 4.58 2.84
CA ASP A 11 -3.86 5.88 2.16
C ASP A 11 -5.27 6.20 1.63
N GLN A 12 -5.49 7.45 1.24
CA GLN A 12 -6.79 7.94 0.78
C GLN A 12 -7.02 7.62 -0.71
N LEU A 13 -8.19 7.08 -1.05
CA LEU A 13 -8.58 6.87 -2.45
C LEU A 13 -8.96 8.19 -3.12
N ILE A 14 -8.18 8.58 -4.13
CA ILE A 14 -8.40 9.82 -4.88
C ILE A 14 -8.98 9.57 -6.28
N ASN A 15 -8.74 8.39 -6.86
CA ASN A 15 -9.31 8.02 -8.15
C ASN A 15 -9.42 6.49 -8.30
N TYR A 16 -10.42 6.04 -9.05
CA TYR A 16 -10.55 4.64 -9.49
C TYR A 16 -11.08 4.59 -10.92
N GLU A 17 -10.35 3.89 -11.79
CA GLU A 17 -10.67 3.63 -13.20
C GLU A 17 -11.01 2.14 -13.33
N PRO A 18 -12.31 1.78 -13.39
CA PRO A 18 -12.75 0.39 -13.48
C PRO A 18 -12.26 -0.32 -14.75
N GLU A 19 -12.19 0.40 -15.87
CA GLU A 19 -11.81 -0.16 -17.19
C GLU A 19 -10.37 -0.68 -17.19
N GLY A 20 -9.49 -0.07 -16.39
CA GLY A 20 -8.10 -0.48 -16.21
C GLY A 20 -7.85 -1.29 -14.93
N SER A 21 -8.90 -1.59 -14.14
CA SER A 21 -8.79 -2.07 -12.76
C SER A 21 -7.74 -1.31 -11.95
N LYS A 22 -7.75 0.03 -12.02
CA LYS A 22 -6.65 0.87 -11.49
C LYS A 22 -7.16 1.87 -10.48
N ALA A 23 -6.57 1.88 -9.29
CA ALA A 23 -6.82 2.88 -8.25
C ALA A 23 -5.59 3.77 -8.05
N ILE A 24 -5.82 5.03 -7.67
CA ILE A 24 -4.77 5.94 -7.21
C ILE A 24 -5.05 6.29 -5.76
N LEU A 25 -4.08 5.99 -4.90
CA LEU A 25 -4.10 6.35 -3.49
C LEU A 25 -3.14 7.52 -3.22
N SER A 26 -3.53 8.41 -2.31
CA SER A 26 -2.73 9.56 -1.90
C SER A 26 -2.44 9.49 -0.41
N GLY A 27 -1.16 9.62 -0.07
CA GLY A 27 -0.64 9.61 1.29
C GLY A 27 0.30 10.78 1.54
N GLN A 28 0.69 10.94 2.81
CA GLN A 28 1.78 11.85 3.19
C GLN A 28 3.00 11.05 3.63
N GLN A 29 4.13 11.26 2.96
CA GLN A 29 5.42 10.72 3.37
C GLN A 29 6.38 11.89 3.64
N SER A 30 6.83 12.05 4.89
CA SER A 30 7.87 13.04 5.25
C SER A 30 7.61 14.44 4.67
N SER A 31 6.40 14.96 4.89
CA SER A 31 5.85 16.24 4.38
C SER A 31 5.63 16.38 2.87
N ALA A 32 5.95 15.37 2.06
CA ALA A 32 5.57 15.30 0.65
C ALA A 32 4.26 14.51 0.46
N GLN A 33 3.42 14.97 -0.48
CA GLN A 33 2.30 14.16 -0.96
C GLN A 33 2.83 13.10 -1.92
N CYS A 34 2.47 11.84 -1.68
CA CYS A 34 2.89 10.71 -2.49
C CYS A 34 1.66 10.04 -3.09
N HIS A 35 1.74 9.69 -4.38
CA HIS A 35 0.68 8.96 -5.07
C HIS A 35 1.14 7.54 -5.38
N VAL A 36 0.28 6.57 -5.06
CA VAL A 36 0.53 5.15 -5.32
C VAL A 36 -0.51 4.65 -6.31
N SER A 37 -0.03 4.06 -7.41
CA SER A 37 -0.87 3.36 -8.37
C SER A 37 -1.08 1.92 -7.90
N VAL A 38 -2.34 1.51 -7.79
CA VAL A 38 -2.74 0.18 -7.33
C VAL A 38 -3.49 -0.57 -8.43
N GLN A 39 -2.99 -1.74 -8.81
CA GLN A 39 -3.72 -2.68 -9.66
C GLN A 39 -4.70 -3.47 -8.80
N THR A 40 -5.99 -3.42 -9.16
CA THR A 40 -7.11 -3.96 -8.36
C THR A 40 -7.76 -5.20 -8.95
N THR A 41 -7.23 -5.75 -10.05
CA THR A 41 -7.79 -6.89 -10.79
C THR A 41 -8.11 -8.12 -9.92
N LEU A 42 -7.36 -8.36 -8.83
CA LEU A 42 -7.58 -9.52 -7.94
C LEU A 42 -8.52 -9.24 -6.76
N VAL A 43 -8.89 -7.97 -6.55
CA VAL A 43 -9.73 -7.53 -5.41
C VAL A 43 -11.08 -6.97 -5.88
N GLU A 44 -11.39 -7.11 -7.16
CA GLU A 44 -12.68 -6.80 -7.75
C GLU A 44 -13.66 -7.99 -7.59
N PRO A 45 -14.97 -7.73 -7.43
CA PRO A 45 -15.60 -6.41 -7.32
C PRO A 45 -15.47 -5.81 -5.91
N PHE A 46 -15.33 -4.47 -5.83
CA PHE A 46 -15.45 -3.71 -4.58
C PHE A 46 -16.23 -2.42 -4.82
N GLN A 47 -16.66 -1.74 -3.74
CA GLN A 47 -17.37 -0.46 -3.82
C GLN A 47 -16.40 0.69 -3.55
N PRO A 48 -15.86 1.37 -4.58
CA PRO A 48 -14.92 2.46 -4.41
C PRO A 48 -15.61 3.67 -3.77
N THR A 49 -15.03 4.17 -2.69
CA THR A 49 -15.47 5.39 -1.99
C THR A 49 -14.35 6.41 -2.04
N LEU A 50 -14.47 7.42 -2.91
CA LEU A 50 -13.47 8.49 -3.02
C LEU A 50 -13.39 9.27 -1.71
N GLY A 51 -12.18 9.66 -1.33
CA GLY A 51 -11.89 10.35 -0.07
C GLY A 51 -11.85 9.44 1.16
N ALA A 52 -12.26 8.17 1.06
CA ALA A 52 -12.10 7.22 2.17
C ALA A 52 -10.68 6.67 2.23
N GLN A 53 -10.28 6.25 3.42
CA GLN A 53 -8.99 5.60 3.68
C GLN A 53 -9.09 4.12 3.35
N TYR A 54 -8.07 3.58 2.67
CA TYR A 54 -8.00 2.19 2.28
C TYR A 54 -6.72 1.55 2.81
N PHE A 55 -6.86 0.38 3.41
CA PHE A 55 -5.75 -0.53 3.67
C PHE A 55 -5.55 -1.42 2.43
N VAL A 56 -4.32 -1.45 1.92
CA VAL A 56 -3.92 -2.32 0.81
C VAL A 56 -2.79 -3.23 1.27
N LEU A 57 -2.95 -4.52 0.97
CA LEU A 57 -1.88 -5.50 1.07
C LEU A 57 -1.62 -6.07 -0.31
N GLY A 58 -0.36 -6.23 -0.68
CA GLY A 58 -0.03 -6.76 -1.97
C GLY A 58 1.46 -6.78 -2.26
N LYS A 59 1.78 -6.66 -3.54
CA LYS A 59 3.15 -6.76 -4.05
C LYS A 59 3.50 -5.57 -4.91
N ILE A 60 4.61 -4.93 -4.59
CA ILE A 60 5.21 -3.90 -5.44
C ILE A 60 5.97 -4.60 -6.56
N GLU A 61 5.58 -4.33 -7.81
CA GLU A 61 6.38 -4.66 -8.97
C GLU A 61 7.16 -3.42 -9.41
N LYS A 62 8.50 -3.53 -9.40
CA LYS A 62 9.38 -2.50 -9.94
C LYS A 62 9.72 -2.87 -11.38
N THR A 63 9.08 -2.20 -12.33
CA THR A 63 9.38 -2.38 -13.75
C THR A 63 10.69 -1.68 -14.10
N ASP A 64 11.60 -2.38 -14.78
CA ASP A 64 12.84 -1.79 -15.27
C ASP A 64 12.50 -0.72 -16.35
N GLY A 65 12.45 0.57 -15.98
CA GLY A 65 12.15 1.68 -16.92
C GLY A 65 11.57 2.95 -16.28
N LEU A 66 11.01 3.84 -17.12
CA LEU A 66 10.31 5.08 -16.72
C LEU A 66 8.90 4.85 -16.17
N SER A 67 8.37 3.63 -16.32
CA SER A 67 7.06 3.24 -15.80
C SER A 67 7.19 3.04 -14.30
N GLY A 68 6.64 3.98 -13.53
CA GLY A 68 6.73 4.01 -12.07
C GLY A 68 6.25 2.73 -11.37
N VAL A 69 6.41 2.72 -10.05
CA VAL A 69 6.09 1.58 -9.19
C VAL A 69 4.57 1.30 -9.17
N ILE A 70 4.17 0.05 -9.40
CA ILE A 70 2.77 -0.40 -9.30
C ILE A 70 2.63 -1.39 -8.14
N LEU A 71 1.60 -1.18 -7.31
CA LEU A 71 1.21 -2.10 -6.26
C LEU A 71 0.08 -3.01 -6.76
N HIS A 72 0.35 -4.31 -6.86
CA HIS A 72 -0.66 -5.31 -7.17
C HIS A 72 -1.36 -5.71 -5.87
N ALA A 73 -2.63 -5.37 -5.72
CA ALA A 73 -3.38 -5.65 -4.51
C ALA A 73 -3.80 -7.12 -4.46
N ASP A 74 -3.44 -7.79 -3.35
CA ASP A 74 -3.98 -9.08 -2.95
C ASP A 74 -5.18 -8.88 -1.99
N ALA A 75 -5.20 -7.76 -1.25
CA ALA A 75 -6.34 -7.32 -0.46
C ALA A 75 -6.47 -5.79 -0.47
N LEU A 76 -7.71 -5.30 -0.55
CA LEU A 76 -8.06 -3.88 -0.53
C LEU A 76 -9.31 -3.70 0.31
N ARG A 77 -9.27 -2.89 1.37
CA ARG A 77 -10.45 -2.60 2.20
C ARG A 77 -10.52 -1.13 2.61
N SER A 78 -11.74 -0.58 2.59
CA SER A 78 -12.03 0.68 3.28
C SER A 78 -11.87 0.48 4.79
N VAL A 79 -11.16 1.40 5.45
CA VAL A 79 -10.89 1.37 6.89
C VAL A 79 -11.67 2.46 7.64
N ASP A 80 -12.93 2.64 7.28
CA ASP A 80 -13.83 3.56 7.97
C ASP A 80 -13.99 3.19 9.46
N GLY A 81 -13.95 4.21 10.33
CA GLY A 81 -14.04 4.05 11.78
C GLY A 81 -12.79 3.49 12.48
N VAL A 82 -11.68 3.24 11.76
CA VAL A 82 -10.42 2.77 12.37
C VAL A 82 -9.61 3.95 12.89
N ASP A 83 -9.11 3.84 14.13
CA ASP A 83 -8.10 4.77 14.66
C ASP A 83 -6.76 4.54 13.96
N LEU A 84 -6.50 5.36 12.94
CA LEU A 84 -5.29 5.29 12.14
C LEU A 84 -4.02 5.54 12.96
N THR A 85 -4.09 6.40 13.98
CA THR A 85 -2.95 6.70 14.85
C THR A 85 -2.57 5.47 15.68
N LEU A 86 -3.56 4.78 16.25
CA LEU A 86 -3.34 3.54 16.98
C LEU A 86 -2.82 2.43 16.06
N MET A 87 -3.39 2.30 14.85
CA MET A 87 -2.95 1.31 13.87
C MET A 87 -1.49 1.54 13.44
N GLN A 88 -1.12 2.79 13.12
CA GLN A 88 0.26 3.14 12.77
C GLN A 88 1.23 2.84 13.93
N LYS A 89 0.83 3.14 15.17
CA LYS A 89 1.62 2.81 16.36
C LYS A 89 1.82 1.31 16.50
N ALA A 90 0.76 0.50 16.36
CA ALA A 90 0.85 -0.95 16.45
C ALA A 90 1.76 -1.54 15.35
N ILE A 91 1.68 -1.04 14.12
CA ILE A 91 2.56 -1.43 13.01
C ILE A 91 4.03 -1.11 13.35
N MET A 92 4.30 0.07 13.90
CA MET A 92 5.64 0.47 14.28
C MET A 92 6.20 -0.42 15.40
N GLU A 93 5.41 -0.70 16.44
CA GLU A 93 5.78 -1.59 17.53
C GLU A 93 6.08 -3.01 17.02
N GLN A 94 5.25 -3.54 16.12
CA GLN A 94 5.49 -4.83 15.47
C GLN A 94 6.80 -4.83 14.66
N ARG A 95 7.03 -3.80 13.84
CA ARG A 95 8.28 -3.67 13.06
C ARG A 95 9.51 -3.63 13.97
N CYS A 96 9.46 -2.85 15.05
CA CYS A 96 10.53 -2.81 16.04
C CYS A 96 10.76 -4.18 16.70
N PHE A 97 9.69 -4.84 17.13
CA PHE A 97 9.76 -6.17 17.74
C PHE A 97 10.41 -7.21 16.82
N PHE A 98 10.06 -7.22 15.53
CA PHE A 98 10.66 -8.13 14.56
C PHE A 98 12.09 -7.73 14.20
N LYS A 99 12.41 -6.45 14.14
CA LYS A 99 13.78 -5.96 13.85
C LYS A 99 14.78 -6.41 14.92
N GLU A 100 14.38 -6.45 16.18
CA GLU A 100 15.23 -6.89 17.30
C GLU A 100 15.55 -8.40 17.27
N ARG A 101 14.70 -9.21 16.63
CA ARG A 101 14.81 -10.69 16.65
C ARG A 101 15.15 -11.32 15.30
N MET A 102 14.84 -10.64 14.20
CA MET A 102 14.97 -11.15 12.83
C MET A 102 15.51 -10.05 11.89
N PRO A 103 16.80 -9.66 12.03
CA PRO A 103 17.38 -8.57 11.27
C PRO A 103 17.34 -8.80 9.75
N GLU A 104 17.29 -10.05 9.29
CA GLU A 104 17.24 -10.41 7.87
C GLU A 104 15.89 -10.08 7.20
N ILE A 105 14.79 -10.11 7.95
CA ILE A 105 13.44 -9.81 7.41
C ILE A 105 13.26 -8.29 7.24
N CYS A 106 13.85 -7.48 8.12
CA CYS A 106 13.71 -6.03 8.10
C CYS A 106 14.58 -5.35 7.02
N ALA A 107 15.64 -6.00 6.55
CA ALA A 107 16.47 -5.51 5.44
C ALA A 107 15.76 -5.56 4.08
N SER A 108 14.73 -6.40 3.93
CA SER A 108 13.93 -6.52 2.70
C SER A 108 12.80 -5.49 2.58
N SER A 109 12.49 -4.74 3.65
CA SER A 109 11.37 -3.79 3.73
C SER A 109 11.80 -2.32 3.68
N ALA A 110 13.08 -2.05 3.39
CA ALA A 110 13.67 -0.72 3.38
C ALA A 110 14.27 -0.37 2.01
N LEU A 111 13.48 -0.47 0.94
CA LEU A 111 13.73 0.19 -0.36
C LEU A 111 12.40 0.53 -1.03
#